data_AF-W2JDW0-F1
#
_entry.id   AF-W2JDW0-F1
#
_cell.length_a   1.000
_cell.length_b   1.000
_cell.length_c   1.000
_cell.angle_alpha   90.00
_cell.angle_beta   90.00
_cell.angle_gamma   90.00
#
_symmetry.space_group_name_H-M   'P 1'
#
loop_
_entity.id
_entity.type
_entity.pdbx_description
1 polymer ?
#
loop_
_entity_poly.entity_id
_entity_poly.type
_entity_poly.pdbx_seq_one_letter_code
_entity_poly.pdbx_strand_id
1 'polypeptide(L)' 'DLSLLDRDIAQTIIIDNSPMSYIFHPRNAIGCSSFIDDPNDRELVSISRFLTKIRDVEDVRNHLHIWDADY' A
#
# COMPACT_ATOMS: atom_id res chain seq x y z
N ASP A 1 -14.55 0.11 2.45
CA ASP A 1 -14.29 0.84 3.70
C ASP A 1 -13.53 -0.08 4.63
N LEU A 2 -12.29 0.26 4.99
CA LEU A 2 -11.43 -0.58 5.84
C LEU A 2 -11.92 -0.65 7.30
N SER A 3 -12.73 0.31 7.75
CA SER A 3 -13.29 0.29 9.11
C SER A 3 -14.20 -0.91 9.38
N LEU A 4 -14.65 -1.60 8.33
CA LEU A 4 -15.49 -2.79 8.41
C LEU A 4 -14.69 -4.09 8.62
N LEU A 5 -13.35 -4.06 8.57
CA LEU A 5 -12.51 -5.28 8.60
C LEU A 5 -12.29 -5.86 10.00
N ASP A 6 -12.78 -5.23 11.07
CA ASP A 6 -12.49 -5.62 12.46
C ASP A 6 -10.99 -5.85 12.69
N ARG A 7 -10.21 -4.87 12.21
CA ARG A 7 -8.75 -4.80 12.31
C ARG A 7 -8.36 -3.38 12.70
N ASP A 8 -7.26 -3.25 13.40
CA ASP A 8 -6.70 -1.94 13.70
C ASP A 8 -6.25 -1.25 12.40
N ILE A 9 -6.86 -0.10 12.10
CA ILE A 9 -6.56 0.70 10.92
C ILE A 9 -5.12 1.24 10.98
N ALA A 10 -4.55 1.47 12.18
CA ALA A 10 -3.15 1.87 12.31
C ALA A 10 -2.17 0.77 11.84
N GLN A 11 -2.65 -0.48 11.72
CA GLN A 11 -1.88 -1.65 11.33
C GLN A 11 -2.41 -2.31 10.03
N THR A 12 -3.25 -1.60 9.27
CA THR A 12 -3.89 -2.13 8.05
C THR A 12 -3.47 -1.32 6.83
N ILE A 13 -3.08 -2.00 5.75
CA ILE A 13 -2.72 -1.40 4.45
C ILE A 13 -3.62 -2.01 3.37
N ILE A 14 -4.09 -1.18 2.43
CA ILE A 14 -4.71 -1.62 1.18
C ILE A 14 -3.73 -1.37 0.03
N ILE A 15 -3.61 -2.34 -0.88
CA ILE A 15 -2.81 -2.22 -2.11
C ILE A 15 -3.79 -2.44 -3.26
N ASP A 16 -3.95 -1.42 -4.11
CA ASP A 16 -4.97 -1.44 -5.16
C ASP A 16 -4.55 -0.56 -6.34
N ASN A 17 -4.91 -0.98 -7.55
CA ASN A 17 -4.63 -0.25 -8.79
C ASN A 17 -5.72 0.78 -9.16
N SER A 18 -6.78 0.87 -8.36
CA SER A 18 -7.86 1.85 -8.52
C SER A 18 -7.92 2.80 -7.32
N PRO A 19 -7.65 4.10 -7.53
CA PRO A 19 -7.76 5.11 -6.46
C PRO A 19 -9.13 5.18 -5.78
N MET A 20 -10.19 4.79 -6.49
CA MET A 20 -11.54 4.76 -5.95
C MET A 20 -11.72 3.69 -4.87
N SER A 21 -10.94 2.61 -4.90
CA SER A 21 -11.04 1.49 -3.94
C SER A 21 -10.70 1.89 -2.51
N TYR A 22 -9.87 2.93 -2.33
CA TYR A 22 -9.42 3.43 -1.03
C TYR A 22 -9.82 4.87 -0.74
N ILE A 23 -10.86 5.39 -1.40
CA ILE A 23 -11.32 6.78 -1.23
C ILE A 23 -11.66 7.15 0.23
N PHE A 24 -12.13 6.19 1.03
CA PHE A 24 -12.42 6.40 2.46
C PHE A 24 -11.19 6.30 3.36
N HIS A 25 -10.08 5.73 2.88
CA HIS A 25 -8.86 5.50 3.65
C HIS A 25 -7.59 5.77 2.82
N PRO A 26 -7.43 6.97 2.22
CA PRO A 26 -6.30 7.24 1.32
C PRO A 26 -4.95 7.18 2.03
N ARG A 27 -4.92 7.42 3.35
CA ARG A 27 -3.70 7.31 4.17
C ARG A 27 -3.29 5.87 4.50
N ASN A 28 -4.13 4.89 4.16
CA ASN A 28 -3.87 3.47 4.35
C ASN A 28 -3.51 2.75 3.03
N ALA A 29 -3.34 3.51 1.94
CA ALA A 29 -3.20 2.93 0.61
C ALA A 29 -1.78 3.00 0.06
N ILE A 30 -1.38 1.94 -0.62
CA ILE A 30 -0.34 1.93 -1.64
C ILE A 30 -1.07 1.81 -2.98
N GLY A 31 -1.03 2.87 -3.79
CA GLY A 31 -1.48 2.78 -5.17
C GLY A 31 -0.44 2.01 -5.98
N CYS A 32 -0.88 0.95 -6.66
CA CYS A 32 -0.03 0.19 -7.59
C CYS A 32 -0.50 0.38 -9.02
N SER A 33 0.37 0.05 -9.96
CA SER A 33 0.09 0.06 -11.39
C SER A 33 -0.73 -1.16 -11.76
N SER A 34 -1.44 -1.08 -12.89
CA SER A 34 -2.04 -2.28 -13.47
C SER A 34 -0.94 -3.09 -14.15
N PHE A 35 -0.83 -4.36 -13.78
CA PHE A 35 0.05 -5.28 -14.51
C PHE A 35 -0.57 -5.60 -15.88
N ILE A 36 0.15 -5.27 -16.96
CA ILE A 36 -0.26 -5.53 -18.34
C ILE A 36 0.92 -6.12 -19.10
N ASP A 37 1.01 -7.46 -19.11
CA ASP A 37 1.92 -8.26 -19.95
C ASP A 37 3.42 -7.86 -19.95
N ASP A 38 3.91 -7.16 -18.92
CA ASP A 38 5.33 -6.80 -18.81
C ASP A 38 6.12 -7.83 -17.98
N PRO A 39 6.95 -8.69 -18.60
CA PRO A 39 7.78 -9.65 -17.87
C PRO A 39 8.88 -8.98 -17.02
N ASN A 40 9.17 -7.71 -17.26
CA ASN A 40 10.13 -6.93 -16.50
C ASN A 40 9.50 -6.15 -15.35
N ASP A 41 8.19 -6.24 -15.14
CA ASP A 41 7.53 -5.61 -13.99
C ASP A 41 8.17 -6.11 -12.67
N ARG A 42 8.47 -5.15 -11.79
CA ARG A 42 9.05 -5.39 -10.47
C ARG A 42 8.30 -4.65 -9.37
N GLU A 43 7.10 -4.13 -9.64
CA GLU A 43 6.41 -3.25 -8.69
C GLU A 43 6.10 -3.98 -7.37
N LEU A 44 5.66 -5.24 -7.43
CA LEU A 44 5.46 -6.05 -6.22
C LEU A 44 6.74 -6.29 -5.42
N VAL A 45 7.91 -6.33 -6.08
CA VAL A 45 9.21 -6.45 -5.42
C VAL A 45 9.55 -5.15 -4.68
N SER A 46 9.34 -3.99 -5.31
CA SER A 46 9.51 -2.68 -4.68
C SER A 46 8.55 -2.49 -3.50
N ILE A 47 7.27 -2.85 -3.66
CA ILE A 47 6.27 -2.86 -2.57
C ILE A 47 6.73 -3.75 -1.42
N SER A 48 7.20 -4.96 -1.70
CA SER A 48 7.69 -5.89 -0.67
C SER A 48 8.86 -5.32 0.14
N ARG A 49 9.82 -4.65 -0.53
CA ARG A 49 10.94 -3.98 0.15
C ARG A 49 10.45 -2.85 1.04
N PHE A 50 9.54 -2.03 0.54
CA PHE A 50 8.96 -0.93 1.31
C PHE A 50 8.19 -1.44 2.54
N LEU A 51 7.33 -2.44 2.36
CA LEU A 51 6.60 -3.07 3.48
C LEU A 51 7.55 -3.65 4.53
N THR A 52 8.65 -4.27 4.10
CA THR A 52 9.68 -4.79 5.02
C THR A 52 10.32 -3.68 5.86
N LYS A 53 10.56 -2.49 5.26
CA LYS A 53 11.13 -1.33 5.95
C LYS A 53 10.20 -0.77 7.03
N ILE A 54 8.89 -0.84 6.82
CA ILE A 54 7.88 -0.27 7.75
C ILE A 54 7.21 -1.31 8.65
N ARG A 55 7.63 -2.58 8.62
CA ARG A 55 6.92 -3.69 9.26
C ARG A 55 6.74 -3.55 10.78
N ASP A 56 7.63 -2.81 11.45
CA ASP A 56 7.70 -2.69 12.91
C ASP A 56 7.17 -1.32 13.41
N VAL A 57 6.52 -0.52 12.54
CA VAL A 57 6.00 0.80 12.92
C VAL A 57 4.66 0.70 13.64
N GLU A 58 4.42 1.60 14.59
CA GLU A 58 3.17 1.65 15.38
C GLU A 58 1.95 2.10 14.55
N ASP A 59 2.15 2.98 13.56
CA ASP A 59 1.09 3.44 12.67
C ASP A 59 1.59 3.57 11.23
N VAL A 60 1.08 2.71 10.36
CA VAL A 60 1.46 2.67 8.94
C VAL A 60 1.12 3.97 8.21
N ARG A 61 0.06 4.68 8.63
CA ARG A 61 -0.43 5.92 7.98
C ARG A 61 0.53 7.10 8.10
N ASN A 62 1.51 6.99 9.00
CA ASN A 62 2.59 7.96 9.14
C ASN A 62 3.76 7.68 8.20
N HIS A 63 3.75 6.56 7.48
CA HIS A 63 4.86 6.11 6.64
C HIS A 63 4.46 5.87 5.18
N LEU A 64 3.20 5.52 4.89
CA LEU A 64 2.75 5.23 3.52
C LEU A 64 2.91 6.40 2.52
N HIS A 65 2.89 7.64 2.99
CA HIS A 65 3.13 8.81 2.14
C HIS A 65 4.57 8.88 1.58
N ILE A 66 5.48 8.04 2.09
CA ILE A 66 6.87 7.92 1.65
C ILE A 66 7.00 6.93 0.47
N TRP A 67 5.96 6.12 0.20
CA TRP A 67 5.96 5.18 -0.92
C TRP A 67 6.18 5.90 -2.26
N ASP A 68 7.11 5.37 -3.05
CA ASP A 68 7.37 5.74 -4.43
C ASP A 68 7.68 4.44 -5.19
N ALA A 69 7.23 4.34 -6.45
CA ALA A 69 7.40 3.14 -7.27
C ALA A 69 8.88 2.85 -7.60
N ASP A 70 9.75 3.85 -7.48
CA ASP A 70 11.18 3.76 -7.73
C ASP A 70 12.01 3.23 -6.53
N TYR A 71 11.37 2.75 -5.46
CA TYR A 71 12.05 2.16 -4.27
C TYR A 71 12.73 0.80 -4.53
#